data_AF-A0A352SI63-F1
#
_entry.id   AF-A0A352SI63-F1
#
_cell.length_a   1.000
_cell.length_b   1.000
_cell.length_c   1.000
_cell.angle_alpha   90.00
_cell.angle_beta   90.00
_cell.angle_gamma   90.00
#
_symmetry.space_group_name_H-M   'P 1'
#
loop_
_entity.id
_entity.type
_entity.pdbx_description
1 polymer ?
#
loop_
_entity_poly.entity_id
_entity_poly.type
_entity_poly.pdbx_seq_one_letter_code
_entity_poly.pdbx_strand_id
1 'polypeptide(L)'
;MKKINTLFVILFAAMAVCGCGNSSQEAQVKKPDSVQQKEQKNKTSDLFEVKDGVLIRYKGSYQTERKIILPESVKVIGKKAFSLSEKEKCMIYKLKTSTLEIPSDVKINEYAFSGAGPLKVTLAEGRKMVEKSAFRGMGKYGSDSEVILANSIEVIDEYAFYKGECVKVKLGSGLQQVKKYGLNGVIVRSLPDNLKQLDEESLGDSYKYVHNMPEHLERLGTHCIRINKEGRIQISASVKYIAKNAVVWENSRNGDEMGFDVAEANPNYKSDENGWLYSKDGKIMYFAYLIGDEFVIPD
;
A
#
# COMPACT_ATOMS: atom_id res chain seq x y z
N MET A 1 53.74 -16.44 14.45
CA MET A 1 54.16 -16.76 15.83
C MET A 1 53.18 -16.15 16.83
N LYS A 2 52.27 -16.96 17.39
CA LYS A 2 51.98 -17.06 18.84
C LYS A 2 51.14 -18.33 19.04
N LYS A 3 51.42 -19.01 20.15
CA LYS A 3 51.44 -20.47 20.30
C LYS A 3 50.08 -21.12 20.58
N ILE A 4 50.00 -22.38 20.18
CA ILE A 4 49.08 -23.44 20.63
C ILE A 4 49.44 -23.89 22.05
N ASN A 5 48.44 -24.16 22.90
CA ASN A 5 48.34 -25.34 23.78
C ASN A 5 46.99 -25.29 24.54
N THR A 6 46.02 -26.22 24.47
CA THR A 6 45.95 -27.69 24.68
C THR A 6 45.46 -28.06 26.10
N LEU A 7 44.22 -28.59 26.16
CA LEU A 7 43.60 -29.52 27.13
C LEU A 7 43.57 -29.13 28.64
N PHE A 8 42.70 -29.63 29.54
CA PHE A 8 42.11 -30.96 29.73
C PHE A 8 40.81 -30.87 30.56
N VAL A 9 39.93 -31.83 30.32
CA VAL A 9 38.71 -32.21 31.05
C VAL A 9 39.04 -32.68 32.47
N ILE A 10 38.25 -32.30 33.50
CA ILE A 10 37.92 -33.18 34.65
C ILE A 10 36.49 -32.91 35.14
N LEU A 11 35.76 -34.02 35.32
CA LEU A 11 34.38 -34.19 35.76
C LEU A 11 34.32 -34.47 37.28
N PHE A 12 33.11 -34.41 37.85
CA PHE A 12 32.67 -34.82 39.21
C PHE A 12 32.97 -33.83 40.34
N ALA A 13 32.13 -33.64 41.36
CA ALA A 13 31.10 -34.50 41.91
C ALA A 13 29.95 -33.69 42.54
N ALA A 14 28.75 -34.26 42.50
CA ALA A 14 27.68 -33.94 43.43
C ALA A 14 27.98 -34.54 44.80
N MET A 15 27.67 -33.82 45.88
CA MET A 15 27.06 -34.39 47.09
C MET A 15 26.48 -33.28 47.96
N ALA A 16 25.18 -33.41 48.23
CA ALA A 16 24.43 -32.65 49.19
C ALA A 16 24.79 -33.07 50.62
N VAL A 17 24.85 -32.13 51.57
CA VAL A 17 24.32 -32.31 52.94
C VAL A 17 23.93 -30.94 53.53
N CYS A 18 22.75 -30.94 54.15
CA CYS A 18 22.10 -29.95 55.01
C CYS A 18 22.97 -28.99 55.84
N GLY A 19 22.43 -27.78 56.02
CA GLY A 19 22.76 -26.89 57.13
C GLY A 19 21.81 -25.68 57.15
N CYS A 20 20.98 -25.58 58.18
CA CYS A 20 19.88 -24.63 58.39
C CYS A 20 20.26 -23.14 58.32
N GLY A 21 19.28 -22.26 57.98
CA GLY A 21 19.23 -20.92 58.58
C GLY A 21 18.74 -19.76 57.70
N ASN A 22 17.42 -19.53 57.73
CA ASN A 22 16.70 -18.25 57.70
C ASN A 22 16.62 -17.31 56.46
N SER A 23 15.33 -16.99 56.23
CA SER A 23 14.69 -15.77 55.70
C SER A 23 14.93 -15.33 54.26
N SER A 24 13.93 -15.58 53.41
CA SER A 24 13.48 -14.64 52.37
C SER A 24 12.00 -14.88 52.07
N GLN A 25 11.24 -13.79 52.02
CA GLN A 25 9.78 -13.72 51.97
C GLN A 25 9.20 -14.31 50.68
N GLU A 26 8.22 -15.21 50.80
CA GLU A 26 7.34 -15.58 49.69
C GLU A 26 6.31 -14.47 49.45
N ALA A 27 6.46 -13.77 48.33
CA ALA A 27 5.44 -12.86 47.81
C ALA A 27 4.27 -13.67 47.23
N GLN A 28 3.09 -13.49 47.82
CA GLN A 28 1.82 -13.93 47.26
C GLN A 28 1.60 -13.32 45.87
N VAL A 29 1.38 -14.18 44.88
CA VAL A 29 0.89 -13.82 43.55
C VAL A 29 -0.53 -13.25 43.68
N LYS A 30 -0.65 -11.93 43.77
CA LYS A 30 -1.91 -11.21 43.53
C LYS A 30 -2.07 -11.02 42.02
N LYS A 31 -3.20 -11.52 41.50
CA LYS A 31 -3.70 -11.28 40.13
C LYS A 31 -4.28 -9.85 40.05
N PRO A 32 -3.86 -8.98 39.09
CA PRO A 32 -4.65 -7.81 38.78
C PRO A 32 -4.59 -7.46 37.27
N ASP A 33 -5.30 -8.20 36.41
CA ASP A 33 -5.45 -7.83 34.98
C ASP A 33 -6.91 -7.74 34.51
N SER A 34 -7.86 -8.34 35.24
CA SER A 34 -9.25 -8.44 34.78
C SER A 34 -10.09 -7.17 34.98
N VAL A 35 -9.65 -6.24 35.86
CA VAL A 35 -10.38 -4.99 36.15
C VAL A 35 -9.91 -3.86 35.22
N GLN A 36 -8.61 -3.72 34.98
CA GLN A 36 -8.07 -2.71 34.05
C GLN A 36 -8.49 -2.98 32.60
N GLN A 37 -8.53 -4.24 32.15
CA GLN A 37 -9.04 -4.58 30.82
C GLN A 37 -10.54 -4.30 30.67
N LYS A 38 -11.35 -4.48 31.73
CA LYS A 38 -12.79 -4.16 31.71
C LYS A 38 -13.06 -2.65 31.71
N GLU A 39 -12.30 -1.85 32.46
CA GLU A 39 -12.44 -0.39 32.45
C GLU A 39 -11.98 0.25 31.12
N GLN A 40 -10.97 -0.32 30.46
CA GLN A 40 -10.51 0.13 29.15
C GLN A 40 -11.48 -0.27 28.01
N LYS A 41 -12.16 -1.44 28.12
CA LYS A 41 -13.26 -1.87 27.24
C LYS A 41 -14.48 -0.93 27.32
N ASN A 42 -14.83 -0.44 28.52
CA ASN A 42 -15.98 0.45 28.69
C ASN A 42 -15.75 1.88 28.16
N LYS A 43 -14.52 2.42 28.22
CA LYS A 43 -14.22 3.76 27.65
C LYS A 43 -14.09 3.79 26.13
N THR A 44 -13.83 2.65 25.48
CA THR A 44 -13.73 2.56 24.02
C THR A 44 -15.10 2.48 23.35
N SER A 45 -16.11 1.92 24.01
CA SER A 45 -17.50 1.85 23.55
C SER A 45 -18.06 3.18 23.02
N ASP A 46 -17.87 4.27 23.77
CA ASP A 46 -18.49 5.56 23.45
C ASP A 46 -17.92 6.22 22.19
N LEU A 47 -16.72 5.78 21.76
CA LEU A 47 -16.06 6.25 20.55
C LEU A 47 -16.64 5.65 19.28
N PHE A 48 -17.53 4.67 19.38
CA PHE A 48 -18.11 4.00 18.22
C PHE A 48 -19.63 4.08 18.25
N GLU A 49 -20.21 4.32 17.08
CA GLU A 49 -21.62 4.14 16.82
C GLU A 49 -21.74 2.89 15.95
N VAL A 50 -22.21 1.80 16.55
CA VAL A 50 -22.32 0.50 15.88
C VAL A 50 -23.79 0.09 15.88
N LYS A 51 -24.31 -0.29 14.72
CA LYS A 51 -25.67 -0.79 14.55
C LYS A 51 -25.63 -2.08 13.74
N ASP A 52 -26.17 -3.16 14.31
CA ASP A 52 -26.28 -4.47 13.66
C ASP A 52 -24.93 -4.97 13.07
N GLY A 53 -23.85 -4.77 13.83
CA GLY A 53 -22.48 -5.11 13.44
C GLY A 53 -21.83 -4.19 12.40
N VAL A 54 -22.53 -3.13 11.97
CA VAL A 54 -21.97 -2.10 11.09
C VAL A 54 -21.47 -0.92 11.93
N LEU A 55 -20.18 -0.59 11.82
CA LEU A 55 -19.65 0.66 12.33
C LEU A 55 -20.19 1.81 11.47
N ILE A 56 -21.15 2.53 12.02
CA ILE A 56 -21.77 3.69 11.37
C ILE A 56 -20.84 4.90 11.44
N ARG A 57 -20.23 5.12 12.61
CA ARG A 57 -19.38 6.28 12.85
C ARG A 57 -18.38 6.05 13.97
N TYR A 58 -17.14 6.41 13.72
CA TYR A 58 -16.14 6.68 14.74
C TYR A 58 -16.35 8.11 15.25
N LYS A 59 -16.65 8.22 16.55
CA LYS A 59 -16.90 9.47 17.29
C LYS A 59 -15.65 9.99 17.99
N GLY A 60 -14.54 9.25 18.00
CA GLY A 60 -13.29 9.75 18.53
C GLY A 60 -12.73 10.89 17.68
N SER A 61 -12.14 11.89 18.33
CA SER A 61 -11.50 13.00 17.63
C SER A 61 -10.08 12.65 17.19
N TYR A 62 -9.63 13.30 16.12
CA TYR A 62 -8.25 13.27 15.64
C TYR A 62 -7.36 14.33 16.31
N GLN A 63 -7.81 14.99 17.39
CA GLN A 63 -6.99 15.99 18.09
C GLN A 63 -5.87 15.38 18.94
N THR A 64 -6.01 14.10 19.28
CA THR A 64 -5.04 13.31 20.03
C THR A 64 -4.74 12.05 19.24
N GLU A 65 -3.46 11.65 19.21
CA GLU A 65 -3.07 10.36 18.66
C GLU A 65 -3.69 9.21 19.47
N ARG A 66 -4.20 8.20 18.76
CA ARG A 66 -4.84 7.01 19.36
C ARG A 66 -4.46 5.77 18.58
N LYS A 67 -4.35 4.64 19.29
CA LYS A 67 -4.49 3.31 18.70
C LYS A 67 -5.97 2.93 18.74
N ILE A 68 -6.63 2.98 17.59
CA ILE A 68 -8.04 2.65 17.43
C ILE A 68 -8.17 1.13 17.35
N ILE A 69 -8.94 0.56 18.27
CA ILE A 69 -9.27 -0.87 18.30
C ILE A 69 -10.76 -0.98 17.98
N LEU A 70 -11.11 -1.68 16.89
CA LEU A 70 -12.51 -1.92 16.54
C LEU A 70 -13.17 -2.79 17.62
N PRO A 71 -14.41 -2.46 18.05
CA PRO A 71 -15.18 -3.37 18.89
C PRO A 71 -15.38 -4.73 18.22
N GLU A 72 -15.36 -5.82 18.99
CA GLU A 72 -15.53 -7.21 18.51
C GLU A 72 -16.85 -7.42 17.73
N SER A 73 -17.86 -6.60 18.02
CA SER A 73 -19.16 -6.63 17.34
C SER A 73 -19.12 -6.08 15.90
N VAL A 74 -18.07 -5.34 15.52
CA VAL A 74 -17.95 -4.77 14.17
C VAL A 74 -17.60 -5.86 13.16
N LYS A 75 -18.48 -6.05 12.20
CA LYS A 75 -18.31 -6.93 11.02
C LYS A 75 -18.17 -6.15 9.73
N VAL A 76 -18.66 -4.91 9.70
CA VAL A 76 -18.61 -4.04 8.52
C VAL A 76 -18.24 -2.62 8.93
N ILE A 77 -17.34 -1.97 8.19
CA ILE A 77 -17.09 -0.53 8.31
C ILE A 77 -18.00 0.19 7.31
N GLY A 78 -18.94 0.98 7.84
CA GLY A 78 -19.93 1.71 7.06
C GLY A 78 -19.36 2.89 6.29
N LYS A 79 -20.14 3.38 5.32
CA LYS A 79 -19.82 4.55 4.50
C LYS A 79 -19.49 5.77 5.37
N LYS A 80 -18.35 6.40 5.12
CA LYS A 80 -17.83 7.58 5.85
C LYS A 80 -17.67 7.35 7.37
N ALA A 81 -17.56 6.12 7.84
CA ALA A 81 -17.45 5.82 9.27
C ALA A 81 -16.31 6.60 9.96
N PHE A 82 -15.20 6.86 9.26
CA PHE A 82 -14.04 7.57 9.80
C PHE A 82 -13.90 9.02 9.30
N SER A 83 -14.96 9.62 8.73
CA SER A 83 -14.85 10.97 8.17
C SER A 83 -14.67 12.03 9.26
N LEU A 84 -13.82 13.03 8.98
CA LEU A 84 -13.68 14.21 9.83
C LEU A 84 -15.01 14.95 10.02
N SER A 85 -15.22 15.45 11.24
CA SER A 85 -16.27 16.43 11.52
C SER A 85 -15.96 17.79 10.89
N GLU A 86 -16.96 18.66 10.73
CA GLU A 86 -16.74 20.03 10.21
C GLU A 86 -15.72 20.82 11.04
N LYS A 87 -15.77 20.66 12.37
CA LYS A 87 -14.82 21.30 13.28
C LYS A 87 -13.39 20.85 13.00
N GLU A 88 -13.16 19.56 12.78
CA GLU A 88 -11.83 19.00 12.50
C GLU A 88 -11.31 19.44 11.13
N LYS A 89 -12.17 19.53 10.12
CA LYS A 89 -11.79 20.06 8.79
C LYS A 89 -11.25 21.49 8.89
N CYS A 90 -11.85 22.34 9.72
CA CYS A 90 -11.38 23.71 9.95
C CYS A 90 -10.04 23.82 10.71
N MET A 91 -9.55 22.72 11.31
CA MET A 91 -8.30 22.71 12.07
C MET A 91 -7.39 21.53 11.71
N ILE A 92 -7.38 21.17 10.42
CA ILE A 92 -6.63 20.01 9.91
C ILE A 92 -5.16 19.99 10.36
N TYR A 93 -4.51 21.15 10.39
CA TYR A 93 -3.11 21.34 10.81
C TYR A 93 -2.85 21.08 12.29
N LYS A 94 -3.89 20.95 13.13
CA LYS A 94 -3.78 20.60 14.56
C LYS A 94 -4.03 19.12 14.83
N LEU A 95 -4.50 18.36 13.84
CA LEU A 95 -4.85 16.97 14.02
C LEU A 95 -3.60 16.10 14.14
N LYS A 96 -3.75 14.95 14.80
CA LYS A 96 -2.72 13.96 15.08
C LYS A 96 -3.09 12.64 14.40
N THR A 97 -2.08 11.96 13.87
CA THR A 97 -2.26 10.67 13.22
C THR A 97 -2.64 9.61 14.24
N SER A 98 -3.80 8.98 14.05
CA SER A 98 -4.18 7.78 14.79
C SER A 98 -3.83 6.52 13.98
N THR A 99 -3.78 5.37 14.63
CA THR A 99 -3.56 4.07 13.99
C THR A 99 -4.80 3.20 14.07
N LEU A 100 -5.06 2.41 13.04
CA LEU A 100 -6.17 1.46 12.96
C LEU A 100 -5.68 0.20 12.25
N GLU A 101 -5.88 -0.96 12.86
CA GLU A 101 -5.73 -2.24 12.18
C GLU A 101 -7.11 -2.80 11.84
N ILE A 102 -7.31 -3.22 10.59
CA ILE A 102 -8.56 -3.80 10.11
C ILE A 102 -8.34 -5.30 9.89
N PRO A 103 -8.94 -6.17 10.72
CA PRO A 103 -8.90 -7.61 10.54
C PRO A 103 -9.41 -8.05 9.16
N SER A 104 -8.98 -9.21 8.69
CA SER A 104 -9.35 -9.72 7.37
C SER A 104 -10.82 -10.14 7.24
N ASP A 105 -11.50 -10.43 8.36
CA ASP A 105 -12.92 -10.79 8.42
C ASP A 105 -13.87 -9.57 8.50
N VAL A 106 -13.34 -8.35 8.70
CA VAL A 106 -14.12 -7.11 8.73
C VAL A 106 -14.27 -6.55 7.32
N LYS A 107 -15.49 -6.51 6.79
CA LYS A 107 -15.75 -5.93 5.46
C LYS A 107 -15.64 -4.41 5.46
N ILE A 108 -15.07 -3.83 4.41
CA ILE A 108 -15.02 -2.38 4.21
C ILE A 108 -16.01 -2.00 3.11
N ASN A 109 -17.04 -1.21 3.45
CA ASN A 109 -18.00 -0.73 2.44
C ASN A 109 -17.40 0.39 1.58
N GLU A 110 -18.02 0.63 0.42
CA GLU A 110 -17.65 1.75 -0.43
C GLU A 110 -17.66 3.08 0.36
N TYR A 111 -16.63 3.90 0.16
CA TYR A 111 -16.42 5.19 0.81
C TYR A 111 -16.28 5.14 2.34
N ALA A 112 -16.00 3.98 2.94
CA ALA A 112 -15.81 3.86 4.39
C ALA A 112 -14.84 4.89 4.98
N PHE A 113 -13.74 5.17 4.26
CA PHE A 113 -12.69 6.11 4.68
C PHE A 113 -12.73 7.43 3.92
N SER A 114 -13.84 7.76 3.25
CA SER A 114 -13.94 9.03 2.53
C SER A 114 -13.91 10.23 3.49
N GLY A 115 -12.93 11.11 3.31
CA GLY A 115 -12.70 12.24 4.22
C GLY A 115 -12.12 11.85 5.58
N ALA A 116 -11.60 10.62 5.72
CA ALA A 116 -10.86 10.22 6.90
C ALA A 116 -9.43 10.77 6.88
N GLY A 117 -8.87 10.95 8.08
CA GLY A 117 -7.46 11.26 8.29
C GLY A 117 -7.24 12.54 9.11
N PRO A 118 -6.07 12.71 9.76
CA PRO A 118 -4.85 11.89 9.64
C PRO A 118 -4.98 10.49 10.26
N LEU A 119 -4.81 9.44 9.46
CA LEU A 119 -5.00 8.06 9.89
C LEU A 119 -4.02 7.13 9.20
N LYS A 120 -3.38 6.25 9.98
CA LYS A 120 -2.59 5.12 9.50
C LYS A 120 -3.41 3.84 9.62
N VAL A 121 -3.75 3.24 8.48
CA VAL A 121 -4.57 2.03 8.40
C VAL A 121 -3.68 0.85 8.00
N THR A 122 -3.75 -0.25 8.73
CA THR A 122 -3.16 -1.53 8.33
C THR A 122 -4.28 -2.49 7.96
N LEU A 123 -4.26 -3.02 6.75
CA LEU A 123 -5.13 -4.13 6.34
C LEU A 123 -4.42 -5.44 6.68
N ALA A 124 -5.01 -6.24 7.58
CA ALA A 124 -4.35 -7.41 8.16
C ALA A 124 -4.21 -8.59 7.18
N GLU A 125 -3.29 -9.49 7.50
CA GLU A 125 -3.07 -10.73 6.77
C GLU A 125 -4.33 -11.61 6.67
N GLY A 126 -4.41 -12.39 5.60
CA GLY A 126 -5.59 -13.18 5.23
C GLY A 126 -6.58 -12.42 4.33
N ARG A 127 -6.47 -11.09 4.23
CA ARG A 127 -7.29 -10.29 3.30
C ARG A 127 -6.74 -10.42 1.88
N LYS A 128 -7.61 -10.78 0.92
CA LYS A 128 -7.23 -10.97 -0.49
C LYS A 128 -7.39 -9.74 -1.37
N MET A 129 -8.24 -8.80 -0.98
CA MET A 129 -8.62 -7.67 -1.84
C MET A 129 -8.79 -6.40 -1.02
N VAL A 130 -8.43 -5.26 -1.61
CA VAL A 130 -8.91 -3.94 -1.16
C VAL A 130 -10.22 -3.63 -1.88
N GLU A 131 -11.29 -3.43 -1.12
CA GLU A 131 -12.64 -3.29 -1.66
C GLU A 131 -12.85 -2.03 -2.51
N LYS A 132 -13.77 -2.13 -3.48
CA LYS A 132 -14.18 -1.04 -4.37
C LYS A 132 -14.45 0.25 -3.60
N SER A 133 -13.80 1.33 -4.01
CA SER A 133 -13.97 2.67 -3.42
C SER A 133 -13.79 2.77 -1.89
N ALA A 134 -13.22 1.78 -1.20
CA ALA A 134 -13.14 1.74 0.26
C ALA A 134 -12.47 2.99 0.86
N PHE A 135 -11.38 3.44 0.23
CA PHE A 135 -10.56 4.59 0.61
C PHE A 135 -10.73 5.79 -0.33
N ARG A 136 -11.77 5.78 -1.17
CA ARG A 136 -12.02 6.87 -2.12
C ARG A 136 -12.21 8.21 -1.39
N GLY A 137 -11.33 9.17 -1.68
CA GLY A 137 -11.32 10.49 -1.05
C GLY A 137 -10.81 10.50 0.39
N MET A 138 -10.09 9.48 0.84
CA MET A 138 -9.29 9.57 2.08
C MET A 138 -8.22 10.66 1.91
N GLY A 139 -7.93 11.44 2.95
CA GLY A 139 -6.92 12.50 2.86
C GLY A 139 -7.34 13.77 2.10
N LYS A 140 -8.53 13.82 1.50
CA LYS A 140 -9.00 14.93 0.62
C LYS A 140 -9.05 16.33 1.26
N TYR A 141 -8.86 16.44 2.56
CA TYR A 141 -8.80 17.71 3.30
C TYR A 141 -7.37 18.16 3.60
N GLY A 142 -6.36 17.53 2.98
CA GLY A 142 -4.95 17.82 3.22
C GLY A 142 -4.37 17.11 4.44
N SER A 143 -4.98 16.00 4.88
CA SER A 143 -4.48 15.21 6.00
C SER A 143 -3.53 14.11 5.52
N ASP A 144 -2.29 14.13 6.00
CA ASP A 144 -1.34 13.05 5.77
C ASP A 144 -1.87 11.73 6.34
N SER A 145 -2.03 10.74 5.47
CA SER A 145 -2.53 9.42 5.85
C SER A 145 -1.71 8.32 5.20
N GLU A 146 -1.72 7.13 5.79
CA GLU A 146 -1.01 5.98 5.29
C GLU A 146 -1.92 4.75 5.29
N VAL A 147 -1.88 3.96 4.24
CA VAL A 147 -2.53 2.65 4.18
C VAL A 147 -1.47 1.59 3.87
N ILE A 148 -1.34 0.60 4.76
CA ILE A 148 -0.41 -0.52 4.63
C ILE A 148 -1.22 -1.75 4.23
N LEU A 149 -0.88 -2.31 3.07
CA LEU A 149 -1.46 -3.54 2.55
C LEU A 149 -0.66 -4.75 3.04
N ALA A 150 -1.35 -5.76 3.57
CA ALA A 150 -0.78 -7.07 3.85
C ALA A 150 -0.26 -7.77 2.58
N ASN A 151 0.66 -8.71 2.75
CA ASN A 151 1.25 -9.47 1.63
C ASN A 151 0.24 -10.42 0.98
N SER A 152 -0.80 -10.84 1.71
CA SER A 152 -1.88 -11.67 1.17
C SER A 152 -2.85 -10.94 0.22
N ILE A 153 -2.78 -9.61 0.11
CA ILE A 153 -3.63 -8.84 -0.81
C ILE A 153 -3.13 -9.02 -2.24
N GLU A 154 -3.99 -9.57 -3.08
CA GLU A 154 -3.71 -9.90 -4.48
C GLU A 154 -4.32 -8.86 -5.44
N VAL A 155 -5.39 -8.17 -5.02
CA VAL A 155 -6.14 -7.25 -5.89
C VAL A 155 -6.46 -5.93 -5.18
N ILE A 156 -6.22 -4.82 -5.87
CA ILE A 156 -6.80 -3.52 -5.53
C ILE A 156 -7.95 -3.26 -6.48
N ASP A 157 -9.17 -3.20 -5.94
CA ASP A 157 -10.39 -3.09 -6.73
C ASP A 157 -10.65 -1.67 -7.25
N GLU A 158 -11.67 -1.52 -8.08
CA GLU A 158 -11.97 -0.27 -8.79
C GLU A 158 -12.08 0.92 -7.83
N TYR A 159 -11.40 2.01 -8.16
CA TYR A 159 -11.44 3.27 -7.41
C TYR A 159 -11.06 3.16 -5.93
N ALA A 160 -10.46 2.05 -5.47
CA ALA A 160 -10.20 1.76 -4.06
C ALA A 160 -9.59 2.96 -3.32
N PHE A 161 -8.61 3.63 -3.93
CA PHE A 161 -7.91 4.79 -3.38
C PHE A 161 -8.10 6.09 -4.17
N TYR A 162 -9.05 6.14 -5.10
CA TYR A 162 -9.21 7.28 -6.00
C TYR A 162 -9.40 8.62 -5.24
N LYS A 163 -8.77 9.69 -5.72
CA LYS A 163 -8.77 11.03 -5.08
C LYS A 163 -8.14 11.05 -3.68
N GLY A 164 -7.08 10.27 -3.47
CA GLY A 164 -6.31 10.20 -2.23
C GLY A 164 -4.95 10.89 -2.27
N GLU A 165 -4.88 12.14 -2.75
CA GLU A 165 -3.63 12.88 -3.04
C GLU A 165 -2.61 12.93 -1.90
N CYS A 166 -3.07 12.96 -0.65
CA CYS A 166 -2.23 12.97 0.56
C CYS A 166 -2.09 11.59 1.23
N VAL A 167 -2.47 10.52 0.53
CA VAL A 167 -2.44 9.15 1.06
C VAL A 167 -1.21 8.42 0.54
N LYS A 168 -0.37 7.94 1.44
CA LYS A 168 0.72 7.01 1.14
C LYS A 168 0.18 5.60 1.17
N VAL A 169 0.40 4.82 0.11
CA VAL A 169 -0.02 3.41 0.08
C VAL A 169 1.22 2.54 -0.02
N LYS A 170 1.45 1.72 1.02
CA LYS A 170 2.49 0.69 1.02
C LYS A 170 1.89 -0.61 0.51
N LEU A 171 2.32 -1.02 -0.68
CA LEU A 171 1.84 -2.24 -1.33
C LEU A 171 2.47 -3.49 -0.67
N GLY A 172 1.68 -4.55 -0.57
CA GLY A 172 2.14 -5.87 -0.15
C GLY A 172 2.77 -6.63 -1.31
N SER A 173 3.67 -7.58 -1.01
CA SER A 173 4.43 -8.31 -2.05
C SER A 173 3.58 -9.26 -2.90
N GLY A 174 2.39 -9.67 -2.42
CA GLY A 174 1.50 -10.57 -3.17
C GLY A 174 0.54 -9.88 -4.14
N LEU A 175 0.60 -8.55 -4.29
CA LEU A 175 -0.29 -7.82 -5.19
C LEU A 175 -0.05 -8.23 -6.65
N GLN A 176 -1.13 -8.62 -7.35
CA GLN A 176 -1.10 -9.10 -8.72
C GLN A 176 -1.83 -8.19 -9.70
N GLN A 177 -2.88 -7.50 -9.25
CA GLN A 177 -3.68 -6.63 -10.12
C GLN A 177 -4.09 -5.33 -9.43
N VAL A 178 -3.95 -4.22 -10.17
CA VAL A 178 -4.57 -2.94 -9.82
C VAL A 178 -5.64 -2.63 -10.86
N LYS A 179 -6.90 -2.63 -10.41
CA LYS A 179 -8.04 -2.36 -11.29
C LYS A 179 -8.18 -0.88 -11.62
N LYS A 180 -9.21 -0.59 -12.42
CA LYS A 180 -9.54 0.73 -12.94
C LYS A 180 -9.54 1.81 -11.85
N TYR A 181 -8.71 2.84 -12.01
CA TYR A 181 -8.49 3.92 -11.03
C TYR A 181 -8.12 3.46 -9.60
N GLY A 182 -7.63 2.22 -9.41
CA GLY A 182 -7.44 1.61 -8.10
C GLY A 182 -6.50 2.39 -7.19
N LEU A 183 -5.36 2.86 -7.73
CA LEU A 183 -4.36 3.66 -7.02
C LEU A 183 -4.34 5.13 -7.46
N ASN A 184 -5.08 5.50 -8.51
CA ASN A 184 -5.00 6.81 -9.14
C ASN A 184 -5.09 7.99 -8.16
N GLY A 185 -3.99 8.75 -8.10
CA GLY A 185 -3.84 9.97 -7.31
C GLY A 185 -3.14 9.78 -5.97
N VAL A 186 -2.89 8.55 -5.50
CA VAL A 186 -2.16 8.33 -4.23
C VAL A 186 -0.64 8.33 -4.41
N ILE A 187 0.09 8.32 -3.29
CA ILE A 187 1.55 8.25 -3.26
C ILE A 187 1.97 6.78 -3.11
N VAL A 188 2.55 6.20 -4.17
CA VAL A 188 3.11 4.83 -4.19
C VAL A 188 4.59 4.91 -4.54
N ARG A 189 5.46 4.35 -3.69
CA ARG A 189 6.93 4.47 -3.86
C ARG A 189 7.56 3.36 -4.69
N SER A 190 6.92 2.19 -4.73
CA SER A 190 7.40 1.04 -5.49
C SER A 190 6.23 0.12 -5.83
N LEU A 191 6.35 -0.57 -6.96
CA LEU A 191 5.44 -1.64 -7.37
C LEU A 191 6.09 -3.00 -7.01
N PRO A 192 5.32 -3.99 -6.54
CA PRO A 192 5.86 -5.31 -6.23
C PRO A 192 6.05 -6.17 -7.49
N ASP A 193 7.05 -7.04 -7.49
CA ASP A 193 7.41 -7.87 -8.67
C ASP A 193 6.32 -8.83 -9.11
N ASN A 194 5.44 -9.27 -8.20
CA ASN A 194 4.30 -10.14 -8.52
C ASN A 194 3.16 -9.43 -9.27
N LEU A 195 3.26 -8.12 -9.49
CA LEU A 195 2.24 -7.34 -10.17
C LEU A 195 2.21 -7.69 -11.66
N LYS A 196 1.10 -8.29 -12.10
CA LYS A 196 0.90 -8.78 -13.47
C LYS A 196 0.06 -7.86 -14.32
N GLN A 197 -0.85 -7.09 -13.72
CA GLN A 197 -1.86 -6.36 -14.47
C GLN A 197 -2.15 -4.97 -13.89
N LEU A 198 -2.08 -3.98 -14.79
CA LEU A 198 -2.52 -2.62 -14.58
C LEU A 198 -3.70 -2.35 -15.53
N ASP A 199 -4.88 -2.05 -14.98
CA ASP A 199 -6.06 -1.72 -15.78
C ASP A 199 -6.13 -0.23 -16.15
N GLU A 200 -7.24 0.20 -16.76
CA GLU A 200 -7.46 1.58 -17.19
C GLU A 200 -7.22 2.58 -16.05
N GLU A 201 -6.33 3.55 -16.26
CA GLU A 201 -6.02 4.62 -15.28
C GLU A 201 -5.62 4.10 -13.89
N SER A 202 -5.15 2.85 -13.78
CA SER A 202 -4.94 2.17 -12.49
C SER A 202 -3.95 2.89 -11.56
N LEU A 203 -2.79 3.32 -12.08
CA LEU A 203 -1.83 4.14 -11.35
C LEU A 203 -2.07 5.62 -11.64
N GLY A 204 -2.30 6.00 -12.91
CA GLY A 204 -2.43 7.39 -13.32
C GLY A 204 -1.31 8.25 -12.72
N ASP A 205 -1.69 9.32 -12.02
CA ASP A 205 -0.78 10.28 -11.39
C ASP A 205 0.09 9.69 -10.27
N SER A 206 -0.23 8.49 -9.78
CA SER A 206 0.56 7.82 -8.73
C SER A 206 1.93 7.37 -9.24
N TYR A 207 2.10 7.21 -10.55
CA TYR A 207 3.35 6.77 -11.14
C TYR A 207 4.48 7.80 -10.99
N LYS A 208 4.16 9.08 -10.70
CA LYS A 208 5.16 10.15 -10.45
C LYS A 208 6.21 9.82 -9.38
N TYR A 209 5.93 8.84 -8.51
CA TYR A 209 6.83 8.41 -7.44
C TYR A 209 7.40 7.00 -7.63
N VAL A 210 7.08 6.34 -8.74
CA VAL A 210 7.56 4.99 -9.07
C VAL A 210 8.84 5.10 -9.89
N HIS A 211 9.82 4.26 -9.57
CA HIS A 211 11.13 4.26 -10.23
C HIS A 211 11.27 3.13 -11.26
N ASN A 212 10.77 1.93 -10.94
CA ASN A 212 10.95 0.73 -11.76
C ASN A 212 9.61 0.05 -12.05
N MET A 213 9.51 -0.52 -13.24
CA MET A 213 8.40 -1.39 -13.62
C MET A 213 8.60 -2.81 -13.06
N PRO A 214 7.52 -3.54 -12.72
CA PRO A 214 7.64 -4.92 -12.23
C PRO A 214 8.13 -5.87 -13.32
N GLU A 215 9.01 -6.80 -12.96
CA GLU A 215 9.58 -7.79 -13.88
C GLU A 215 8.52 -8.73 -14.49
N HIS A 216 7.49 -9.10 -13.73
CA HIS A 216 6.43 -10.03 -14.16
C HIS A 216 5.17 -9.35 -14.69
N LEU A 217 5.24 -8.05 -15.05
CA LEU A 217 4.09 -7.34 -15.58
C LEU A 217 3.70 -7.88 -16.97
N GLU A 218 2.45 -8.31 -17.13
CA GLU A 218 1.96 -8.91 -18.37
C GLU A 218 1.08 -7.96 -19.19
N ARG A 219 0.36 -7.04 -18.52
CA ARG A 219 -0.67 -6.21 -19.14
C ARG A 219 -0.65 -4.76 -18.66
N LEU A 220 -0.62 -3.83 -19.62
CA LEU A 220 -0.82 -2.40 -19.41
C LEU A 220 -2.14 -1.94 -20.06
N GLY A 221 -3.06 -1.42 -19.25
CA GLY A 221 -4.34 -0.85 -19.66
C GLY A 221 -4.25 0.58 -20.16
N THR A 222 -5.34 1.09 -20.74
CA THR A 222 -5.40 2.46 -21.29
C THR A 222 -5.14 3.50 -20.20
N HIS A 223 -4.21 4.44 -20.47
CA HIS A 223 -3.77 5.48 -19.54
C HIS A 223 -3.37 4.96 -18.15
N CYS A 224 -2.95 3.70 -18.02
CA CYS A 224 -2.65 3.12 -16.71
C CYS A 224 -1.51 3.85 -15.99
N ILE A 225 -0.62 4.50 -16.74
CA ILE A 225 0.52 5.28 -16.26
C ILE A 225 0.45 6.72 -16.79
N ARG A 226 0.60 7.71 -15.90
CA ARG A 226 0.84 9.11 -16.26
C ARG A 226 2.20 9.54 -15.72
N ILE A 227 3.06 10.07 -16.58
CA ILE A 227 4.42 10.49 -16.26
C ILE A 227 4.48 12.00 -16.39
N ASN A 228 4.95 12.68 -15.35
CA ASN A 228 5.08 14.14 -15.30
C ASN A 228 6.55 14.62 -15.36
N LYS A 229 7.46 13.71 -15.72
CA LYS A 229 8.90 13.93 -15.89
C LYS A 229 9.36 13.23 -17.16
N GLU A 230 10.58 13.53 -17.58
CA GLU A 230 11.20 12.87 -18.72
C GLU A 230 11.59 11.42 -18.38
N GLY A 231 11.64 10.55 -19.39
CA GLY A 231 12.08 9.17 -19.26
C GLY A 231 11.22 8.16 -20.03
N ARG A 232 11.90 7.10 -20.46
CA ARG A 232 11.31 5.95 -21.14
C ARG A 232 10.76 4.93 -20.16
N ILE A 233 9.69 4.26 -20.56
CA ILE A 233 9.11 3.14 -19.80
C ILE A 233 9.82 1.84 -20.18
N GLN A 234 10.35 1.17 -19.16
CA GLN A 234 10.91 -0.17 -19.32
C GLN A 234 9.79 -1.20 -19.52
N ILE A 235 9.89 -1.98 -20.60
CA ILE A 235 8.96 -3.05 -20.95
C ILE A 235 9.73 -4.37 -20.90
N SER A 236 9.45 -5.18 -19.87
CA SER A 236 10.12 -6.46 -19.67
C SER A 236 9.66 -7.52 -20.69
N ALA A 237 10.35 -8.66 -20.72
CA ALA A 237 10.03 -9.77 -21.62
C ALA A 237 8.66 -10.42 -21.34
N SER A 238 8.09 -10.20 -20.15
CA SER A 238 6.82 -10.80 -19.74
C SER A 238 5.59 -10.01 -20.26
N VAL A 239 5.77 -8.77 -20.73
CA VAL A 239 4.67 -7.94 -21.23
C VAL A 239 4.08 -8.53 -22.52
N LYS A 240 2.80 -8.88 -22.44
CA LYS A 240 2.00 -9.49 -23.52
C LYS A 240 1.06 -8.52 -24.20
N TYR A 241 0.64 -7.47 -23.49
CA TYR A 241 -0.33 -6.52 -23.99
C TYR A 241 -0.07 -5.10 -23.47
N ILE A 242 -0.02 -4.16 -24.42
CA ILE A 242 0.01 -2.72 -24.17
C ILE A 242 -1.21 -2.11 -24.86
N ALA A 243 -2.10 -1.49 -24.09
CA ALA A 243 -3.27 -0.80 -24.63
C ALA A 243 -2.87 0.44 -25.46
N LYS A 244 -3.76 0.87 -26.36
CA LYS A 244 -3.69 2.22 -26.94
C LYS A 244 -3.60 3.25 -25.81
N ASN A 245 -2.63 4.15 -25.92
CA ASN A 245 -2.32 5.18 -24.94
C ASN A 245 -2.09 4.63 -23.52
N ALA A 246 -1.45 3.47 -23.35
CA ALA A 246 -1.19 2.91 -22.02
C ALA A 246 -0.40 3.85 -21.10
N VAL A 247 0.47 4.67 -21.69
CA VAL A 247 1.30 5.66 -21.02
C VAL A 247 0.96 7.05 -21.55
N VAL A 248 0.80 8.01 -20.65
CA VAL A 248 0.60 9.43 -20.97
C VAL A 248 1.80 10.20 -20.42
N TRP A 249 2.53 10.89 -21.29
CA TRP A 249 3.55 11.85 -20.89
C TRP A 249 2.93 13.24 -20.76
N GLU A 250 2.84 13.74 -19.53
CA GLU A 250 2.35 15.07 -19.19
C GLU A 250 3.52 16.03 -19.03
N ASN A 251 3.43 17.22 -19.64
CA ASN A 251 4.39 18.31 -19.50
C ASN A 251 5.84 18.06 -19.96
N SER A 252 6.13 16.99 -20.71
CA SER A 252 7.49 16.85 -21.24
C SER A 252 7.74 17.89 -22.36
N ARG A 253 8.81 18.67 -22.16
CA ARG A 253 9.31 19.68 -23.10
C ARG A 253 10.39 19.12 -24.02
N ASN A 254 10.93 17.96 -23.68
CA ASN A 254 11.93 17.24 -24.45
C ASN A 254 11.36 15.89 -24.91
N GLY A 255 10.96 15.84 -26.18
CA GLY A 255 10.31 14.67 -26.78
C GLY A 255 11.19 13.45 -26.88
N ASP A 256 12.50 13.66 -26.98
CA ASP A 256 13.49 12.62 -27.27
C ASP A 256 13.68 11.65 -26.09
N GLU A 257 13.19 12.05 -24.91
CA GLU A 257 13.19 11.25 -23.69
C GLU A 257 11.86 10.53 -23.44
N MET A 258 10.84 10.73 -24.29
CA MET A 258 9.60 9.97 -24.24
C MET A 258 9.74 8.67 -25.03
N GLY A 259 9.14 7.58 -24.54
CA GLY A 259 9.06 6.34 -25.28
C GLY A 259 9.25 5.10 -24.42
N PHE A 260 9.69 4.03 -25.06
CA PHE A 260 9.76 2.71 -24.47
C PHE A 260 11.14 2.11 -24.69
N ASP A 261 11.65 1.48 -23.65
CA ASP A 261 12.81 0.59 -23.74
C ASP A 261 12.31 -0.83 -23.57
N VAL A 262 12.22 -1.55 -24.68
CA VAL A 262 11.68 -2.91 -24.71
C VAL A 262 12.84 -3.90 -24.60
N ALA A 263 12.75 -4.82 -23.63
CA ALA A 263 13.71 -5.89 -23.48
C ALA A 263 13.83 -6.71 -24.78
N GLU A 264 15.06 -7.02 -25.20
CA GLU A 264 15.34 -7.76 -26.44
C GLU A 264 14.57 -9.10 -26.52
N ALA A 265 14.46 -9.77 -25.37
CA ALA A 265 13.75 -11.03 -25.21
C ALA A 265 12.21 -10.91 -25.25
N ASN A 266 11.64 -9.70 -25.32
CA ASN A 266 10.19 -9.56 -25.45
C ASN A 266 9.73 -10.13 -26.82
N PRO A 267 8.76 -11.07 -26.84
CA PRO A 267 8.35 -11.73 -28.08
C PRO A 267 7.30 -10.93 -28.87
N ASN A 268 6.66 -9.93 -28.27
CA ASN A 268 5.51 -9.22 -28.85
C ASN A 268 5.86 -7.81 -29.35
N TYR A 269 6.85 -7.18 -28.71
CA TYR A 269 7.21 -5.79 -28.94
C TYR A 269 8.72 -5.62 -29.18
N LYS A 270 9.09 -4.53 -29.83
CA LYS A 270 10.46 -4.00 -29.87
C LYS A 270 10.42 -2.47 -29.81
N SER A 271 11.52 -1.86 -29.41
CA SER A 271 11.74 -0.43 -29.58
C SER A 271 13.08 -0.14 -30.27
N ASP A 272 13.21 1.05 -30.82
CA ASP A 272 14.43 1.56 -31.44
C ASP A 272 15.17 2.54 -30.52
N GLU A 273 16.25 3.13 -31.02
CA GLU A 273 17.06 4.11 -30.29
C GLU A 273 16.28 5.39 -29.94
N ASN A 274 15.19 5.71 -30.66
CA ASN A 274 14.31 6.84 -30.39
C ASN A 274 13.20 6.50 -29.39
N GLY A 275 13.13 5.25 -28.90
CA GLY A 275 12.11 4.80 -27.95
C GLY A 275 10.75 4.57 -28.59
N TRP A 276 10.67 4.48 -29.92
CA TRP A 276 9.41 4.18 -30.60
C TRP A 276 9.01 2.74 -30.38
N LEU A 277 7.71 2.48 -30.26
CA LEU A 277 7.19 1.16 -29.93
C LEU A 277 6.58 0.51 -31.17
N TYR A 278 7.01 -0.71 -31.45
CA TYR A 278 6.53 -1.50 -32.58
C TYR A 278 6.09 -2.89 -32.14
N SER A 279 5.30 -3.56 -32.99
CA SER A 279 5.20 -5.01 -32.95
C SER A 279 6.56 -5.64 -33.19
N LYS A 280 6.79 -6.86 -32.67
CA LYS A 280 8.08 -7.55 -32.81
C LYS A 280 8.52 -7.69 -34.27
N ASP A 281 7.56 -7.94 -35.18
CA ASP A 281 7.80 -8.03 -36.62
C ASP A 281 7.98 -6.67 -37.32
N GLY A 282 7.79 -5.55 -36.61
CA GLY A 282 7.94 -4.19 -37.12
C GLY A 282 6.78 -3.68 -37.98
N LYS A 283 5.73 -4.47 -38.22
CA LYS A 283 4.63 -4.10 -39.14
C LYS A 283 3.64 -3.10 -38.55
N ILE A 284 3.59 -3.00 -37.22
CA ILE A 284 2.68 -2.10 -36.52
C ILE A 284 3.51 -1.18 -35.65
N MET A 285 3.37 0.12 -35.87
CA MET A 285 3.89 1.16 -34.99
C MET A 285 2.79 1.54 -33.98
N TYR A 286 3.07 1.36 -32.69
CA TYR A 286 2.16 1.68 -31.59
C TYR A 286 2.40 3.07 -31.00
N PHE A 287 3.65 3.54 -31.05
CA PHE A 287 4.07 4.84 -30.54
C PHE A 287 5.26 5.36 -31.33
N ALA A 288 5.19 6.62 -31.72
CA ALA A 288 6.31 7.41 -32.21
C ALA A 288 6.15 8.85 -31.73
N TYR A 289 7.26 9.46 -31.35
CA TYR A 289 7.31 10.86 -30.93
C TYR A 289 8.70 11.41 -31.28
N LEU A 290 8.72 12.57 -31.92
CA LEU A 290 9.92 13.35 -32.26
C LEU A 290 9.55 14.83 -32.21
N ILE A 291 10.46 15.68 -31.73
CA ILE A 291 10.34 17.13 -31.84
C ILE A 291 11.47 17.62 -32.75
N GLY A 292 11.18 17.91 -34.02
CA GLY A 292 12.07 18.72 -34.87
C GLY A 292 12.67 18.06 -36.11
N ASP A 293 12.59 16.73 -36.25
CA ASP A 293 13.11 16.00 -37.42
C ASP A 293 11.99 15.37 -38.28
N GLU A 294 12.32 15.01 -39.53
CA GLU A 294 11.42 14.26 -40.42
C GLU A 294 11.28 12.80 -39.97
N PHE A 295 10.04 12.28 -39.98
CA PHE A 295 9.77 10.86 -39.75
C PHE A 295 10.22 10.04 -40.96
N VAL A 296 11.41 9.48 -40.92
CA VAL A 296 11.86 8.50 -41.92
C VAL A 296 11.31 7.13 -41.52
N ILE A 297 10.31 6.64 -42.27
CA ILE A 297 9.83 5.27 -42.14
C ILE A 297 10.82 4.39 -42.94
N PRO A 298 11.61 3.50 -42.30
CA PRO A 298 12.51 2.62 -43.02
C PRO A 298 11.74 1.67 -43.94
N ASP A 299 12.28 1.44 -45.14
CA ASP A 299 11.74 0.53 -46.16
C ASP A 299 11.58 -0.92 -45.67
#